data_AF-A0A3M1CV02-F1
#
_entry.id   AF-A0A3M1CV02-F1
#
_cell.length_a   1.000
_cell.length_b   1.000
_cell.length_c   1.000
_cell.angle_alpha   90.00
_cell.angle_beta   90.00
_cell.angle_gamma   90.00
#
_symmetry.space_group_name_H-M   'P 1'
#
loop_
_entity.id
_entity.type
_entity.pdbx_description
1 polymer ?
#
loop_
_entity_poly.entity_id
_entity_poly.type
_entity_poly.pdbx_seq_one_letter_code
_entity_poly.pdbx_strand_id
1 'polypeptide(L)'
;MSDERVVVTMDSRYRAEFRALPENGPEPVRVRKIDQMTPYAMMLAGLGSCTAIVLHTFAANHGIALERVRIDLRYGRDYRKDCEQCSPDTSYTEKITKHIELEGSLTDADRKKLHRVAEYCPIRKILANGIEVENA
;
A
#
# COMPACT_ATOMS: atom_id res chain seq x y z
N MET A 1 5.50 -16.93 8.57
CA MET A 1 4.35 -16.17 8.05
C MET A 1 4.82 -15.51 6.76
N SER A 2 4.14 -15.81 5.66
CA SER A 2 4.60 -15.59 4.28
C SER A 2 4.60 -14.12 3.90
N ASP A 3 5.50 -13.71 3.01
CA ASP A 3 5.48 -12.37 2.40
C ASP A 3 4.14 -12.15 1.69
N GLU A 4 3.49 -11.03 2.01
CA GLU A 4 2.23 -10.62 1.43
C GLU A 4 2.49 -9.60 0.32
N ARG A 5 1.77 -9.68 -0.79
CA ARG A 5 1.85 -8.69 -1.86
C ARG A 5 0.48 -8.38 -2.43
N VAL A 6 0.18 -7.08 -2.47
CA VAL A 6 -1.07 -6.55 -3.03
C VAL A 6 -0.75 -5.46 -4.02
N VAL A 7 -1.43 -5.47 -5.16
CA VAL A 7 -1.39 -4.40 -6.14
C VAL A 7 -2.76 -3.76 -6.23
N VAL A 8 -2.81 -2.46 -5.96
CA VAL A 8 -4.01 -1.64 -6.08
C VAL A 8 -3.88 -0.77 -7.32
N THR A 9 -4.87 -0.80 -8.21
CA THR A 9 -4.96 0.11 -9.35
C THR A 9 -6.23 0.91 -9.25
N MET A 10 -6.17 2.23 -9.43
CA MET A 10 -7.33 3.12 -9.36
C MET A 10 -7.30 4.15 -10.49
N ASP A 11 -8.40 4.25 -11.22
CA ASP A 11 -8.58 5.30 -12.24
C ASP A 11 -9.11 6.62 -11.64
N SER A 12 -9.11 7.68 -12.45
CA SER A 12 -9.61 9.01 -12.07
C SER A 12 -11.11 9.06 -11.75
N ARG A 13 -11.84 7.95 -11.97
CA ARG A 13 -13.24 7.78 -11.57
C ARG A 13 -13.38 6.98 -10.28
N TYR A 14 -12.28 6.81 -9.54
CA TYR A 14 -12.21 6.07 -8.28
C TYR A 14 -12.60 4.59 -8.41
N ARG A 15 -12.50 4.00 -9.60
CA ARG A 15 -12.72 2.56 -9.79
C ARG A 15 -11.45 1.82 -9.41
N ALA A 16 -11.54 1.03 -8.34
CA ALA A 16 -10.42 0.26 -7.82
C ALA A 16 -10.42 -1.18 -8.35
N GLU A 17 -9.23 -1.66 -8.69
CA GLU A 17 -8.92 -3.05 -8.94
C GLU A 17 -7.86 -3.52 -7.94
N PHE A 18 -8.09 -4.71 -7.37
CA PHE A 18 -7.19 -5.35 -6.43
C PHE A 18 -6.62 -6.63 -7.03
N ARG A 19 -5.31 -6.82 -6.88
CA ARG A 19 -4.64 -8.09 -7.13
C ARG A 19 -3.87 -8.49 -5.87
N ALA A 20 -3.96 -9.73 -5.44
CA ALA A 20 -3.28 -10.24 -4.25
C ALA A 20 -2.50 -11.51 -4.61
N LEU A 21 -1.34 -11.69 -3.97
CA LEU A 21 -0.55 -12.91 -4.11
C LEU A 21 -1.28 -14.07 -3.42
N PRO A 22 -1.66 -15.14 -4.14
CA PRO A 22 -2.22 -16.32 -3.50
C PRO A 22 -1.13 -17.09 -2.76
N GLU A 23 -1.52 -17.90 -1.79
CA GLU A 23 -0.59 -18.77 -1.07
C GLU A 23 0.16 -19.68 -2.06
N ASN A 24 1.50 -19.65 -2.01
CA ASN A 24 2.41 -20.35 -2.94
C ASN A 24 2.24 -19.97 -4.43
N GLY A 25 1.57 -18.85 -4.73
CA GLY A 25 1.42 -18.34 -6.08
C GLY A 25 2.67 -17.64 -6.62
N PRO A 26 2.93 -17.68 -7.94
CA PRO A 26 4.07 -16.98 -8.52
C PRO A 26 3.86 -15.47 -8.63
N GLU A 27 2.61 -15.00 -8.71
CA GLU A 27 2.28 -13.59 -8.94
C GLU A 27 0.90 -13.18 -8.41
N PRO A 28 0.66 -11.86 -8.21
CA PRO A 28 -0.64 -11.36 -7.78
C PRO A 28 -1.76 -11.63 -8.80
N VAL A 29 -2.83 -12.30 -8.35
CA VAL A 29 -4.02 -12.59 -9.13
C VAL A 29 -5.15 -11.62 -8.79
N ARG A 30 -6.06 -11.39 -9.73
CA ARG A 30 -7.18 -10.47 -9.52
C ARG A 30 -8.13 -10.99 -8.44
N VAL A 31 -8.40 -10.12 -7.46
CA VAL A 31 -9.36 -10.33 -6.40
C VAL A 31 -10.75 -9.93 -6.89
N ARG A 32 -11.72 -10.83 -6.70
CA ARG A 32 -13.14 -10.67 -7.05
C ARG A 32 -14.03 -10.70 -5.80
N LYS A 33 -13.58 -11.40 -4.77
CA LYS A 33 -14.28 -11.53 -3.48
C LYS A 33 -13.29 -11.26 -2.35
N ILE A 34 -13.79 -10.69 -1.25
CA ILE A 34 -12.94 -10.29 -0.13
C ILE A 34 -12.23 -11.47 0.53
N ASP A 35 -12.87 -12.65 0.58
CA ASP A 35 -12.33 -13.91 1.12
C ASP A 35 -11.15 -14.48 0.32
N GLN A 36 -10.82 -13.91 -0.83
CA GLN A 36 -9.63 -14.25 -1.61
C GLN A 36 -8.37 -13.51 -1.12
N MET A 37 -8.49 -12.66 -0.12
CA MET A 37 -7.37 -11.95 0.51
C MET A 37 -7.20 -12.44 1.96
N THR A 38 -5.96 -12.60 2.39
CA THR A 38 -5.65 -12.73 3.82
C THR A 38 -5.98 -11.40 4.53
N PRO A 39 -6.18 -11.38 5.86
CA PRO A 39 -6.36 -10.14 6.59
C PRO A 39 -5.22 -9.12 6.38
N TYR A 40 -3.97 -9.59 6.24
CA TYR A 40 -2.82 -8.73 5.93
C TYR A 40 -2.92 -8.14 4.52
N ALA A 41 -3.32 -8.94 3.53
CA ALA A 41 -3.60 -8.43 2.20
C ALA A 41 -4.77 -7.42 2.19
N MET A 42 -5.81 -7.61 3.01
CA MET A 42 -6.88 -6.62 3.18
C MET A 42 -6.36 -5.30 3.77
N MET A 43 -5.47 -5.37 4.76
CA MET A 43 -4.80 -4.19 5.33
C MET A 43 -3.98 -3.44 4.26
N LEU A 44 -3.19 -4.17 3.47
CA LEU A 44 -2.43 -3.58 2.35
C LEU A 44 -3.36 -2.95 1.31
N ALA A 45 -4.47 -3.62 0.95
CA ALA A 45 -5.47 -3.08 0.05
C ALA A 45 -6.07 -1.77 0.57
N GLY A 46 -6.31 -1.67 1.88
CA GLY A 46 -6.75 -0.44 2.54
C GLY A 46 -5.72 0.69 2.45
N LEU A 47 -4.44 0.40 2.75
CA LEU A 47 -3.35 1.37 2.63
C LEU A 47 -3.15 1.86 1.18
N GLY A 48 -3.17 0.96 0.21
CA GLY A 48 -3.07 1.29 -1.21
C GLY A 48 -4.25 2.14 -1.69
N SER A 49 -5.48 1.75 -1.33
CA SER A 49 -6.68 2.51 -1.67
C SER A 49 -6.66 3.91 -1.07
N CYS A 50 -6.33 4.05 0.21
CA CYS A 50 -6.20 5.35 0.88
C CYS A 50 -5.18 6.25 0.18
N THR A 51 -4.03 5.70 -0.21
CA THR A 51 -3.00 6.45 -0.95
C THR A 51 -3.51 6.90 -2.31
N ALA A 52 -4.15 6.01 -3.08
CA ALA A 52 -4.69 6.32 -4.40
C ALA A 52 -5.81 7.38 -4.34
N ILE A 53 -6.71 7.31 -3.36
CA ILE A 53 -7.77 8.30 -3.13
C ILE A 53 -7.18 9.67 -2.85
N VAL A 54 -6.15 9.75 -1.99
CA VAL A 54 -5.51 11.03 -1.66
C VAL A 54 -4.83 11.64 -2.88
N LEU A 55 -4.18 10.82 -3.72
CA LEU A 55 -3.57 11.28 -4.96
C LEU A 55 -4.60 11.81 -5.97
N HIS A 56 -5.68 11.06 -6.21
CA HIS A 56 -6.74 11.47 -7.13
C HIS A 56 -7.51 12.70 -6.63
N THR A 57 -7.79 12.78 -5.32
CA THR A 57 -8.41 13.97 -4.70
C THR A 57 -7.53 15.20 -4.90
N PHE A 58 -6.24 15.09 -4.63
CA PHE A 58 -5.31 16.20 -4.82
C PHE A 58 -5.21 16.61 -6.29
N ALA A 59 -5.10 15.64 -7.20
CA ALA A 59 -5.01 15.90 -8.63
C ALA A 59 -6.24 16.64 -9.16
N ALA A 60 -7.44 16.19 -8.79
CA ALA A 60 -8.70 16.82 -9.16
C ALA A 60 -8.77 18.28 -8.66
N ASN A 61 -8.40 18.53 -7.41
CA ASN A 61 -8.43 19.87 -6.81
C ASN A 61 -7.41 20.85 -7.41
N HIS A 62 -6.38 20.35 -8.11
CA HIS A 62 -5.30 21.17 -8.67
C HIS A 62 -5.24 21.11 -10.20
N GLY A 63 -6.23 20.51 -10.86
CA GLY A 63 -6.27 20.39 -12.32
C GLY A 63 -5.14 19.53 -12.91
N ILE A 64 -4.60 18.58 -12.15
CA ILE A 64 -3.55 17.67 -12.61
C ILE A 64 -4.19 16.51 -13.38
N ALA A 65 -3.74 16.25 -14.60
CA ALA A 65 -4.25 15.20 -15.48
C ALA A 65 -3.74 13.79 -15.09
N LEU A 66 -4.01 13.37 -13.85
CA LEU A 66 -3.73 12.03 -13.35
C LEU A 66 -4.86 11.07 -13.79
N GLU A 67 -4.53 10.10 -14.63
CA GLU A 67 -5.52 9.17 -15.20
C GLU A 67 -5.62 7.88 -14.39
N ARG A 68 -4.48 7.35 -13.94
CA ARG A 68 -4.40 6.11 -13.19
C ARG A 68 -3.24 6.11 -12.20
N VAL A 69 -3.48 5.51 -11.05
CA VAL A 69 -2.46 5.21 -10.04
C VAL A 69 -2.40 3.71 -9.88
N ARG A 70 -1.18 3.16 -9.90
CA ARG A 70 -0.91 1.76 -9.57
C ARG A 70 0.05 1.72 -8.38
N ILE A 71 -0.29 0.95 -7.37
CA ILE A 71 0.46 0.86 -6.11
C ILE A 71 0.75 -0.61 -5.82
N ASP A 72 2.03 -1.00 -5.86
CA ASP A 72 2.51 -2.33 -5.48
C ASP A 72 3.01 -2.28 -4.04
N LEU A 73 2.34 -3.04 -3.17
CA LEU A 73 2.58 -3.11 -1.74
C LEU A 73 3.06 -4.49 -1.37
N ARG A 74 4.10 -4.55 -0.54
CA ARG A 74 4.56 -5.80 0.07
C ARG A 74 4.68 -5.65 1.56
N TYR A 75 4.25 -6.66 2.30
CA TYR A 75 4.48 -6.79 3.73
C TYR A 75 5.32 -8.03 3.99
N GLY A 76 6.38 -7.88 4.77
CA GLY A 76 7.29 -8.97 5.09
C GLY A 76 8.05 -8.69 6.39
N ARG A 77 8.79 -9.70 6.83
CA ARG A 77 9.65 -9.64 8.01
C ARG A 77 11.09 -9.48 7.56
N ASP A 78 11.69 -8.36 7.95
CA ASP A 78 13.10 -8.08 7.74
C ASP A 78 13.89 -8.59 8.96
N TYR A 79 14.58 -9.70 8.81
CA TYR A 79 15.40 -10.26 9.88
C TYR A 79 16.67 -9.42 10.02
N ARG A 80 16.90 -8.87 11.21
CA ARG A 80 18.12 -8.11 11.48
C ARG A 80 19.33 -9.06 11.37
N LYS A 81 20.22 -8.82 10.40
CA LYS A 81 21.47 -9.57 10.26
C LYS A 81 22.48 -9.29 11.38
N ASP A 82 22.34 -8.15 12.07
CA ASP A 82 23.35 -7.63 13.00
C ASP A 82 22.76 -7.47 14.42
N CYS A 83 22.43 -8.58 15.06
CA CYS A 83 22.13 -8.54 16.50
C CYS A 83 22.82 -9.67 17.23
N GLU A 84 24.07 -9.42 17.66
CA GLU A 84 24.83 -10.32 18.53
C GLU A 84 24.19 -10.46 19.94
N GLN A 85 23.14 -9.69 20.26
CA GLN A 85 22.53 -9.60 21.60
C GLN A 85 20.98 -9.57 21.60
N CYS A 86 20.32 -10.10 20.57
CA CYS A 86 18.85 -10.18 20.57
C CYS A 86 18.38 -11.51 21.19
N SER A 87 17.42 -11.44 22.11
CA SER A 87 16.70 -12.62 22.62
C SER A 87 15.96 -13.35 21.47
N PRO A 88 15.67 -14.66 21.62
CA PRO A 88 15.10 -15.50 20.55
C PRO A 88 13.80 -14.96 19.93
N ASP A 89 13.03 -14.17 20.68
CA ASP A 89 11.71 -13.69 20.28
C ASP A 89 11.70 -12.32 19.55
N THR A 90 12.86 -11.70 19.29
CA THR A 90 12.97 -10.30 18.82
C THR A 90 13.85 -10.12 17.57
N SER A 91 13.96 -11.13 16.72
CA SER A 91 14.95 -11.15 15.61
C SER A 91 14.51 -10.49 14.29
N TYR A 92 13.28 -9.96 14.19
CA TYR A 92 12.77 -9.36 12.95
C TYR A 92 11.99 -8.06 13.16
N THR A 93 12.05 -7.18 12.17
CA THR A 93 11.21 -5.99 12.05
C THR A 93 10.19 -6.21 10.94
N GLU A 94 8.92 -5.93 11.20
CA GLU A 94 7.90 -5.97 10.15
C GLU A 94 7.96 -4.71 9.29
N LYS A 95 7.85 -4.87 7.97
CA LYS A 95 8.02 -3.77 7.03
C LYS A 95 7.01 -3.84 5.90
N ILE A 96 6.38 -2.69 5.63
CA ILE A 96 5.59 -2.48 4.42
C ILE A 96 6.44 -1.66 3.44
N THR A 97 6.59 -2.17 2.22
CA THR A 97 7.17 -1.42 1.10
C THR A 97 6.06 -1.05 0.11
N LYS A 98 6.15 0.15 -0.46
CA LYS A 98 5.14 0.75 -1.34
C LYS A 98 5.84 1.32 -2.56
N HIS A 99 5.51 0.82 -3.76
CA HIS A 99 5.93 1.39 -5.03
C HIS A 99 4.73 2.03 -5.73
N ILE A 100 4.87 3.27 -6.20
CA ILE A 100 3.77 4.04 -6.80
C ILE A 100 4.12 4.39 -8.25
N GLU A 101 3.27 3.96 -9.17
CA GLU A 101 3.30 4.29 -10.59
C GLU A 101 2.15 5.25 -10.90
N LEU A 102 2.46 6.33 -11.62
CA LEU A 102 1.52 7.41 -11.96
C LEU A 102 1.40 7.53 -13.49
N GLU A 103 0.19 7.38 -14.01
CA GLU A 103 -0.14 7.45 -15.43
C GLU A 103 -1.04 8.66 -15.73
N GLY A 104 -0.82 9.29 -16.89
CA GLY A 104 -1.51 10.48 -17.35
C GLY A 104 -0.55 11.53 -17.93
N SER A 105 -1.09 12.65 -18.40
CA SER A 105 -0.32 13.78 -18.94
C SER A 105 0.29 14.62 -17.81
N LEU A 106 1.29 14.06 -17.13
CA LEU A 106 1.93 14.62 -15.93
C LEU A 106 3.28 15.25 -16.25
N THR A 107 3.49 16.49 -15.82
CA THR A 107 4.83 17.09 -15.79
C THR A 107 5.68 16.49 -14.66
N ASP A 108 7.00 16.67 -14.72
CA ASP A 108 7.89 16.29 -13.61
C ASP A 108 7.54 17.00 -12.30
N ALA A 109 7.04 18.24 -12.39
CA ALA A 109 6.59 18.99 -11.22
C ALA A 109 5.34 18.35 -10.61
N ASP A 110 4.40 17.88 -11.43
CA ASP A 110 3.20 17.18 -10.96
C ASP A 110 3.55 15.85 -10.31
N ARG A 111 4.44 15.07 -10.94
CA ARG A 111 4.94 13.81 -10.36
C ARG A 111 5.58 14.03 -8.99
N LYS A 112 6.46 15.04 -8.86
CA LYS A 112 7.09 15.39 -7.58
C LYS A 112 6.06 15.83 -6.53
N LYS A 113 5.04 16.61 -6.90
CA LYS A 113 3.94 16.99 -5.99
C LYS A 113 3.16 15.77 -5.53
N LEU A 114 2.74 14.92 -6.47
CA LEU A 114 1.97 13.70 -6.19
C LEU A 114 2.74 12.75 -5.27
N HIS A 115 4.04 12.50 -5.50
CA HIS A 115 4.84 11.67 -4.60
C HIS A 115 4.92 12.23 -3.17
N ARG A 116 5.01 13.55 -3.00
CA ARG A 116 4.92 14.15 -1.66
C ARG A 116 3.53 13.98 -1.04
N VAL A 117 2.49 14.09 -1.86
CA VAL A 117 1.10 13.96 -1.41
C VAL A 117 0.75 12.55 -0.95
N ALA A 118 1.36 11.52 -1.55
CA ALA A 118 1.16 10.11 -1.19
C ALA A 118 1.48 9.79 0.29
N GLU A 119 2.28 10.63 0.96
CA GLU A 119 2.65 10.44 2.36
C GLU A 119 1.59 10.96 3.36
N TYR A 120 0.59 11.72 2.88
CA TYR A 120 -0.48 12.24 3.73
C TYR A 120 -1.66 11.29 3.93
N CYS A 121 -1.64 10.08 3.35
CA CYS A 121 -2.69 9.07 3.55
C CYS A 121 -2.92 8.79 5.06
N PRO A 122 -4.16 8.94 5.57
CA PRO A 122 -4.48 8.68 6.98
C PRO A 122 -4.12 7.26 7.47
N ILE A 123 -4.35 6.23 6.65
CA ILE A 123 -4.03 4.84 7.02
C ILE A 123 -2.52 4.66 7.26
N ARG A 124 -1.65 5.32 6.46
CA ARG A 124 -0.20 5.34 6.72
C ARG A 124 0.12 5.92 8.09
N LYS A 125 -0.56 6.99 8.50
CA LYS A 125 -0.33 7.62 9.81
C LYS A 125 -0.73 6.69 10.96
N ILE A 126 -1.85 5.98 10.82
CA ILE A 126 -2.30 4.96 11.78
C ILE A 126 -1.27 3.84 11.89
N LEU A 127 -0.81 3.30 10.75
CA LEU A 127 0.19 2.23 10.75
C LEU A 127 1.55 2.66 11.31
N ALA A 128 1.91 3.94 11.18
CA ALA A 128 3.17 4.47 11.71
C ALA A 128 3.12 4.77 13.21
N ASN A 129 1.95 5.18 13.73
CA ASN A 129 1.82 5.66 15.11
C ASN A 129 1.11 4.67 16.04
N GLY A 130 0.39 3.69 15.49
CA GLY A 130 -0.52 2.83 16.24
C GLY A 130 -1.89 3.47 16.51
N ILE A 131 -2.85 2.62 16.83
CA ILE A 131 -4.19 2.99 17.32
C ILE A 131 -4.56 1.99 18.42
N GLU A 132 -5.16 2.47 19.51
CA GLU A 132 -5.65 1.62 20.60
C GLU A 132 -6.95 0.90 20.17
N VAL A 133 -7.06 -0.38 20.55
CA VAL A 133 -8.24 -1.22 20.28
C VAL A 133 -8.67 -1.84 21.59
N GLU A 134 -9.86 -1.46 22.06
CA GLU A 134 -10.45 -1.97 23.30
C GLU A 134 -11.55 -2.99 23.00
N ASN A 135 -11.65 -4.03 23.82
CA ASN A 135 -12.81 -4.92 23.82
C ASN A 135 -13.86 -4.36 24.77
N ALA A 136 -15.11 -4.25 24.31
CA ALA A 136 -16.25 -3.85 25.13
C ALA A 136 -16.78 -4.99 25.98
#